data_AF-A0A1E4ZI37-F1
#
_entry.id   AF-A0A1E4ZI37-F1
#
_cell.length_a   1.000
_cell.length_b   1.000
_cell.length_c   1.000
_cell.angle_alpha   90.00
_cell.angle_beta   90.00
_cell.angle_gamma   90.00
#
_symmetry.space_group_name_H-M   'P 1'
#
loop_
_entity.id
_entity.type
_entity.pdbx_description
1 polymer ?
#
loop_
_entity_poly.entity_id
_entity_poly.type
_entity_poly.pdbx_seq_one_letter_code
_entity_poly.pdbx_strand_id
1 'polypeptide(L)'
;MKKIFFAIAAACCSLGSASLQAETLVYQAISDFPSIEDGVVPYYKDQANDRDALAINAGRPENRDLFARATAPFTGTGGNYDVTLDTLGEIDGECDFRLLVNGVIVGTATNARVNEDWGIQSHIFEDVAIPANAEISVESNAVTNGLIPEGAITAYARGRWRTLTMVSDDSTGAASDLAIRVSVDTGTPGQSGSAAYSIDIENTHETTIATSPVLSMELPAGLTLEPTSRCSTADNAVRCTLSEIAPGNLAQITLITSGNVTEASEIRFSVSADQSDITPADNTQTIQVSPQTHVTVTPTVDLRMELSADSLQATTGDIIVVTLSSTNDSNSVTATTPVAGAALPDAFSFVASSDCSINGSAVTCALAEITPGETRSSNFSVMAIRRGPATIFASVSSVENESVTANNEKSLEFTLTGDAIDPVDNNASTQSKTIVTSASGGSGGGAMSQPLPALLAIFLVAVNRRRRNPHNSRD
;
A
#
# COMPACT_ATOMS: atom_id res chain seq x y z
N MET A 1 -53.28 -40.43 -25.34
CA MET A 1 -54.39 -39.83 -24.55
C MET A 1 -54.60 -40.66 -23.28
N LYS A 2 -54.18 -40.14 -22.13
CA LYS A 2 -54.72 -40.52 -20.81
C LYS A 2 -54.46 -39.36 -19.85
N LYS A 3 -55.52 -38.96 -19.15
CA LYS A 3 -55.73 -37.69 -18.45
C LYS A 3 -54.98 -37.65 -17.12
N ILE A 4 -54.42 -36.49 -16.77
CA ILE A 4 -53.95 -36.16 -15.42
C ILE A 4 -55.13 -35.52 -14.67
N PHE A 5 -55.48 -36.08 -13.51
CA PHE A 5 -56.34 -35.45 -12.50
C PHE A 5 -55.42 -34.89 -11.41
N PHE A 6 -55.58 -33.61 -11.08
CA PHE A 6 -54.97 -32.99 -9.89
C PHE A 6 -55.90 -33.25 -8.70
N ALA A 7 -55.37 -33.87 -7.65
CA ALA A 7 -55.96 -33.86 -6.32
C ALA A 7 -54.94 -33.21 -5.37
N ILE A 8 -55.31 -32.05 -4.84
CA ILE A 8 -54.59 -31.34 -3.78
C ILE A 8 -54.96 -32.03 -2.46
N ALA A 9 -53.97 -32.61 -1.78
CA ALA A 9 -54.08 -33.07 -0.40
C ALA A 9 -52.91 -32.50 0.41
N ALA A 10 -53.24 -31.92 1.56
CA ALA A 10 -52.38 -31.15 2.44
C ALA A 10 -51.13 -31.92 2.89
N ALA A 11 -49.97 -31.29 2.76
CA ALA A 11 -48.70 -31.79 3.25
C ALA A 11 -48.66 -31.67 4.78
N CYS A 12 -48.90 -32.79 5.48
CA CYS A 12 -48.37 -33.00 6.81
C CYS A 12 -46.90 -33.42 6.63
N CYS A 13 -45.98 -32.46 6.77
CA CYS A 13 -44.55 -32.68 6.63
C CYS A 13 -44.06 -33.47 7.86
N SER A 14 -44.07 -34.80 7.76
CA SER A 14 -43.24 -35.64 8.61
C SER A 14 -41.84 -35.57 8.02
N LEU A 15 -40.97 -34.79 8.68
CA LEU A 15 -39.53 -34.85 8.46
C LEU A 15 -39.07 -36.24 8.88
N GLY A 16 -38.98 -37.16 7.92
CA GLY A 16 -38.17 -38.36 8.08
C GLY A 16 -36.72 -37.90 8.19
N SER A 17 -36.07 -38.17 9.32
CA SER A 17 -34.62 -38.08 9.45
C SER A 17 -34.00 -38.98 8.37
N ALA A 18 -33.46 -38.38 7.32
CA ALA A 18 -32.56 -39.08 6.43
C ALA A 18 -31.27 -39.34 7.21
N SER A 19 -30.98 -40.61 7.48
CA SER A 19 -29.67 -41.03 7.93
C SER A 19 -28.67 -40.69 6.81
N LEU A 20 -27.80 -39.71 7.03
CA LEU A 20 -26.59 -39.54 6.22
C LEU A 20 -25.71 -40.78 6.48
N GLN A 21 -25.26 -41.44 5.41
CA GLN A 21 -24.30 -42.54 5.47
C GLN A 21 -22.98 -42.04 4.89
N ALA A 22 -21.86 -42.54 5.42
CA ALA A 22 -20.51 -42.34 4.89
C ALA A 22 -20.49 -42.41 3.37
N GLU A 23 -20.01 -41.35 2.72
CA GLU A 23 -19.72 -41.36 1.30
C GLU A 23 -18.46 -42.21 1.10
N THR A 24 -18.60 -43.38 0.47
CA THR A 24 -17.46 -44.20 0.05
C THR A 24 -17.29 -44.09 -1.45
N LEU A 25 -16.14 -43.57 -1.87
CA LEU A 25 -15.73 -43.46 -3.27
C LEU A 25 -14.60 -44.43 -3.54
N VAL A 26 -14.69 -45.15 -4.65
CA VAL A 26 -13.65 -46.10 -5.05
C VAL A 26 -13.23 -45.77 -6.47
N TYR A 27 -11.98 -45.32 -6.61
CA TYR A 27 -11.36 -45.07 -7.92
C TYR A 27 -10.48 -46.26 -8.31
N GLN A 28 -10.79 -46.86 -9.45
CA GLN A 28 -9.99 -47.90 -10.08
C GLN A 28 -8.88 -47.27 -10.92
N ALA A 29 -7.63 -47.68 -10.69
CA ALA A 29 -6.45 -47.12 -11.34
C ALA A 29 -6.56 -47.15 -12.88
N ILE A 30 -7.13 -48.21 -13.45
CA ILE A 30 -7.17 -48.41 -14.91
C ILE A 30 -8.37 -47.77 -15.61
N SER A 31 -9.47 -47.44 -14.90
CA SER A 31 -10.69 -46.88 -15.52
C SER A 31 -10.99 -45.45 -15.13
N ASP A 32 -10.64 -45.04 -13.90
CA ASP A 32 -11.14 -43.79 -13.33
C ASP A 32 -10.08 -42.67 -13.36
N PHE A 33 -8.84 -43.01 -13.73
CA PHE A 33 -7.76 -42.06 -13.98
C PHE A 33 -7.55 -41.84 -15.48
N PRO A 34 -8.13 -40.77 -16.07
CA PRO A 34 -8.03 -40.49 -17.50
C PRO A 34 -6.62 -40.05 -17.94
N SER A 35 -5.85 -39.42 -17.06
CA SER A 35 -4.49 -38.98 -17.35
C SER A 35 -3.50 -39.87 -16.61
N ILE A 36 -2.64 -40.57 -17.34
CA ILE A 36 -1.66 -41.53 -16.77
C ILE A 36 -0.22 -41.26 -17.24
N GLU A 37 -0.01 -40.13 -17.91
CA GLU A 37 1.27 -39.71 -18.51
C GLU A 37 1.80 -38.41 -17.87
N ASP A 38 1.20 -37.97 -16.75
CA ASP A 38 1.47 -36.67 -16.14
C ASP A 38 2.75 -36.66 -15.27
N GLY A 39 3.39 -37.82 -15.12
CA GLY A 39 4.62 -37.97 -14.33
C GLY A 39 5.88 -37.69 -15.14
N VAL A 40 7.04 -37.90 -14.51
CA VAL A 40 8.33 -37.87 -15.22
C VAL A 40 8.40 -38.99 -16.26
N VAL A 41 7.75 -40.12 -15.96
CA VAL A 41 7.60 -41.27 -16.84
C VAL A 41 6.13 -41.69 -16.91
N PRO A 42 5.68 -42.31 -18.00
CA PRO A 42 4.27 -42.71 -18.12
C PRO A 42 3.99 -44.02 -17.37
N TYR A 43 2.76 -44.15 -16.89
CA TYR A 43 2.21 -45.46 -16.54
C TYR A 43 1.79 -46.24 -17.79
N TYR A 44 1.76 -47.56 -17.67
CA TYR A 44 0.98 -48.45 -18.53
C TYR A 44 -0.06 -49.19 -17.70
N LYS A 45 -1.13 -49.68 -18.35
CA LYS A 45 -2.16 -50.52 -17.72
C LYS A 45 -1.69 -51.98 -17.70
N ASP A 46 -1.43 -52.54 -16.52
CA ASP A 46 -1.10 -53.96 -16.31
C ASP A 46 -2.36 -54.75 -15.94
N GLN A 47 -2.97 -55.35 -16.95
CA GLN A 47 -4.19 -56.17 -16.81
C GLN A 47 -3.90 -57.67 -16.86
N ALA A 48 -2.62 -58.07 -16.89
CA ALA A 48 -2.28 -59.49 -16.97
C ALA A 48 -2.56 -60.18 -15.62
N ASN A 49 -3.17 -61.36 -15.68
CA ASN A 49 -3.55 -62.17 -14.51
C ASN A 49 -4.38 -61.39 -13.46
N ASP A 50 -5.36 -60.61 -13.93
CA ASP A 50 -6.31 -59.85 -13.07
C ASP A 50 -5.64 -58.86 -12.10
N ARG A 51 -4.44 -58.39 -12.44
CA ARG A 51 -3.72 -57.37 -11.65
C ARG A 51 -4.43 -56.03 -11.67
N ASP A 52 -5.03 -55.65 -12.80
CA ASP A 52 -5.78 -54.39 -13.01
C ASP A 52 -5.14 -53.17 -12.33
N ALA A 53 -3.85 -52.96 -12.62
CA ALA A 53 -3.02 -51.94 -11.98
C ALA A 53 -2.45 -50.95 -12.99
N LEU A 54 -2.14 -49.73 -12.53
CA LEU A 54 -1.18 -48.87 -13.23
C LEU A 54 0.25 -49.23 -12.79
N ALA A 55 1.18 -49.24 -13.74
CA ALA A 55 2.54 -49.73 -13.54
C ALA A 55 3.57 -48.98 -14.40
N ILE A 56 4.83 -48.96 -13.98
CA ILE A 56 5.93 -48.35 -14.74
C ILE A 56 6.71 -49.43 -15.49
N ASN A 57 7.04 -49.22 -16.75
CA ASN A 57 7.85 -50.19 -17.51
C ASN A 57 9.33 -50.11 -17.09
N ALA A 58 9.70 -50.80 -16.01
CA ALA A 58 11.07 -50.88 -15.49
C ALA A 58 12.04 -51.69 -16.38
N GLY A 59 11.51 -52.39 -17.39
CA GLY A 59 12.32 -53.01 -18.45
C GLY A 59 13.05 -51.96 -19.31
N ARG A 60 12.60 -50.70 -19.27
CA ARG A 60 13.27 -49.54 -19.84
C ARG A 60 14.14 -48.88 -18.76
N PRO A 61 15.49 -48.92 -18.87
CA PRO A 61 16.37 -48.33 -17.88
C PRO A 61 16.11 -46.85 -17.59
N GLU A 62 15.67 -46.09 -18.59
CA GLU A 62 15.32 -44.68 -18.48
C GLU A 62 14.09 -44.40 -17.60
N ASN A 63 13.30 -45.43 -17.28
CA ASN A 63 12.10 -45.28 -16.44
C ASN A 63 12.34 -45.60 -14.96
N ARG A 64 13.52 -46.13 -14.62
CA ARG A 64 13.84 -46.60 -13.26
C ARG A 64 14.10 -45.43 -12.33
N ASP A 65 13.70 -45.58 -11.07
CA ASP A 65 13.90 -44.62 -9.99
C ASP A 65 13.24 -43.24 -10.25
N LEU A 66 12.30 -43.18 -11.22
CA LEU A 66 11.51 -42.01 -11.57
C LEU A 66 10.03 -42.23 -11.25
N PHE A 67 9.33 -41.14 -10.96
CA PHE A 67 7.91 -41.19 -10.62
C PHE A 67 7.03 -41.05 -11.86
N ALA A 68 6.05 -41.96 -11.99
CA ALA A 68 4.89 -41.76 -12.83
C ALA A 68 3.76 -41.10 -12.03
N ARG A 69 2.80 -40.48 -12.71
CA ARG A 69 1.63 -39.84 -12.11
C ARG A 69 0.39 -40.17 -12.89
N ALA A 70 -0.68 -40.49 -12.17
CA ALA A 70 -2.01 -40.62 -12.70
C ALA A 70 -2.91 -39.62 -11.99
N THR A 71 -3.83 -39.03 -12.75
CA THR A 71 -4.66 -37.90 -12.30
C THR A 71 -6.11 -38.12 -12.67
N ALA A 72 -7.01 -37.78 -11.74
CA ALA A 72 -8.46 -37.83 -11.92
C ALA A 72 -9.13 -36.61 -11.27
N PRO A 73 -10.28 -36.16 -11.80
CA PRO A 73 -11.12 -35.21 -11.07
C PRO A 73 -11.78 -35.91 -9.88
N PHE A 74 -11.78 -35.26 -8.73
CA PHE A 74 -12.52 -35.71 -7.55
C PHE A 74 -14.01 -35.44 -7.73
N THR A 75 -14.82 -36.50 -7.63
CA THR A 75 -16.28 -36.45 -7.85
C THR A 75 -17.10 -36.39 -6.56
N GLY A 76 -16.45 -36.47 -5.40
CA GLY A 76 -17.10 -36.47 -4.10
C GLY A 76 -17.48 -35.09 -3.59
N THR A 77 -18.16 -35.06 -2.44
CA THR A 77 -18.36 -33.83 -1.69
C THR A 77 -17.05 -33.35 -1.05
N GLY A 78 -16.83 -32.04 -0.96
CA GLY A 78 -15.64 -31.51 -0.32
C GLY A 78 -15.65 -31.80 1.19
N GLY A 79 -14.52 -32.25 1.74
CA GLY A 79 -14.41 -32.64 3.15
C GLY A 79 -13.13 -33.40 3.46
N ASN A 80 -13.08 -34.05 4.62
CA ASN A 80 -11.95 -34.85 5.06
C ASN A 80 -12.24 -36.34 4.84
N TYR A 81 -11.21 -37.07 4.40
CA TYR A 81 -11.32 -38.46 3.98
C TYR A 81 -10.15 -39.27 4.52
N ASP A 82 -10.46 -40.42 5.11
CA ASP A 82 -9.54 -41.54 5.17
C ASP A 82 -9.37 -42.13 3.76
N VAL A 83 -8.16 -41.96 3.20
CA VAL A 83 -7.82 -42.42 1.86
C VAL A 83 -6.97 -43.68 1.94
N THR A 84 -7.49 -44.79 1.45
CA THR A 84 -6.77 -46.06 1.33
C THR A 84 -6.27 -46.25 -0.09
N LEU A 85 -4.96 -46.35 -0.27
CA LEU A 85 -4.30 -46.74 -1.51
C LEU A 85 -3.91 -48.22 -1.45
N ASP A 86 -4.50 -49.04 -2.31
CA ASP A 86 -4.10 -50.44 -2.46
C ASP A 86 -3.06 -50.59 -3.57
N THR A 87 -1.89 -51.06 -3.16
CA THR A 87 -0.74 -51.31 -4.02
C THR A 87 -0.48 -52.80 -4.14
N LEU A 88 0.37 -53.20 -5.09
CA LEU A 88 0.86 -54.58 -5.21
C LEU A 88 2.32 -54.65 -4.78
N GLY A 89 2.62 -55.45 -3.77
CA GLY A 89 3.98 -55.78 -3.38
C GLY A 89 4.67 -56.65 -4.43
N GLU A 90 5.96 -56.43 -4.63
CA GLU A 90 6.81 -57.24 -5.50
C GLU A 90 8.09 -57.59 -4.75
N ILE A 91 8.62 -58.79 -4.97
CA ILE A 91 9.78 -59.31 -4.21
C ILE A 91 11.08 -58.56 -4.54
N ASP A 92 11.10 -57.83 -5.64
CA ASP A 92 12.25 -57.19 -6.25
C ASP A 92 12.36 -55.69 -5.96
N GLY A 93 11.43 -55.09 -5.21
CA GLY A 93 11.55 -53.70 -4.76
C GLY A 93 10.42 -53.19 -3.87
N GLU A 94 10.77 -52.29 -2.96
CA GLU A 94 9.86 -51.57 -2.08
C GLU A 94 9.53 -50.19 -2.65
N CYS A 95 8.57 -50.12 -3.58
CA CYS A 95 8.19 -48.86 -4.24
C CYS A 95 7.61 -47.83 -3.27
N ASP A 96 7.90 -46.56 -3.57
CA ASP A 96 7.31 -45.39 -2.93
C ASP A 96 6.08 -44.92 -3.69
N PHE A 97 5.12 -44.38 -2.94
CA PHE A 97 3.86 -43.85 -3.41
C PHE A 97 3.61 -42.48 -2.79
N ARG A 98 2.93 -41.60 -3.54
CA ARG A 98 2.51 -40.29 -3.04
C ARG A 98 1.07 -40.01 -3.45
N LEU A 99 0.28 -39.56 -2.49
CA LEU A 99 -1.06 -39.03 -2.73
C LEU A 99 -0.95 -37.51 -2.86
N LEU A 100 -1.57 -36.96 -3.91
CA LEU A 100 -1.62 -35.52 -4.14
C LEU A 100 -3.07 -35.04 -4.29
N VAL A 101 -3.33 -33.84 -3.77
CA VAL A 101 -4.57 -33.08 -3.97
C VAL A 101 -4.21 -31.74 -4.57
N ASN A 102 -4.77 -31.41 -5.74
CA ASN A 102 -4.44 -30.21 -6.53
C ASN A 102 -2.93 -30.03 -6.75
N GLY A 103 -2.22 -31.14 -7.00
CA GLY A 103 -0.77 -31.15 -7.22
C GLY A 103 0.10 -31.01 -5.98
N VAL A 104 -0.48 -30.91 -4.77
CA VAL A 104 0.25 -30.86 -3.50
C VAL A 104 0.30 -32.25 -2.88
N ILE A 105 1.48 -32.72 -2.46
CA ILE A 105 1.63 -34.01 -1.77
C ILE A 105 1.00 -33.90 -0.37
N VAL A 106 -0.01 -34.73 -0.12
CA VAL A 106 -0.74 -34.80 1.16
C VAL A 106 -0.44 -36.09 1.94
N GLY A 107 0.18 -37.09 1.29
CA GLY A 107 0.58 -38.33 1.92
C GLY A 107 1.66 -39.06 1.12
N THR A 108 2.50 -39.82 1.82
CA THR A 108 3.52 -40.68 1.22
C THR A 108 3.52 -42.04 1.89
N ALA A 109 3.74 -43.09 1.12
CA ALA A 109 3.83 -44.45 1.62
C ALA A 109 4.92 -45.23 0.88
N THR A 110 5.45 -46.28 1.50
CA THR A 110 6.42 -47.18 0.88
C THR A 110 5.95 -48.60 1.12
N ASN A 111 5.97 -49.43 0.09
CA ASN A 111 5.65 -50.85 0.24
C ASN A 111 6.62 -51.52 1.21
N ALA A 112 6.09 -52.33 2.11
CA ALA A 112 6.90 -53.23 2.89
C ALA A 112 7.47 -54.32 1.96
N ARG A 113 8.63 -54.84 2.35
CA ARG A 113 9.24 -55.98 1.67
C ARG A 113 8.34 -57.21 1.76
N VAL A 114 8.19 -57.93 0.65
CA VAL A 114 7.39 -59.16 0.55
C VAL A 114 8.25 -60.35 0.10
N ASN A 115 7.76 -61.57 0.35
CA ASN A 115 8.38 -62.82 -0.09
C ASN A 115 7.64 -63.47 -1.27
N GLU A 116 6.45 -62.96 -1.60
CA GLU A 116 5.62 -63.41 -2.71
C GLU A 116 5.11 -62.17 -3.46
N ASP A 117 5.05 -62.26 -4.78
CA ASP A 117 4.58 -61.16 -5.62
C ASP A 117 3.06 -60.99 -5.54
N TRP A 118 2.62 -59.77 -5.85
CA TRP A 118 1.23 -59.39 -6.08
C TRP A 118 0.35 -59.38 -4.83
N GLY A 119 0.92 -59.56 -3.64
CA GLY A 119 0.20 -59.34 -2.38
C GLY A 119 -0.24 -57.88 -2.27
N ILE A 120 -1.52 -57.65 -1.96
CA ILE A 120 -2.02 -56.29 -1.73
C ILE A 120 -1.36 -55.70 -0.48
N GLN A 121 -0.89 -54.47 -0.60
CA GLN A 121 -0.48 -53.64 0.54
C GLN A 121 -1.33 -52.37 0.54
N SER A 122 -2.14 -52.22 1.58
CA SER A 122 -3.03 -51.08 1.77
C SER A 122 -2.34 -50.03 2.62
N HIS A 123 -2.28 -48.81 2.12
CA HIS A 123 -1.74 -47.64 2.83
C HIS A 123 -2.87 -46.67 3.11
N ILE A 124 -3.04 -46.29 4.38
CA ILE A 124 -4.10 -45.38 4.81
C ILE A 124 -3.47 -44.01 5.06
N PHE A 125 -4.04 -42.98 4.45
CA PHE A 125 -3.79 -41.59 4.73
C PHE A 125 -5.01 -41.04 5.44
N GLU A 126 -4.89 -40.82 6.74
CA GLU A 126 -6.01 -40.37 7.58
C GLU A 126 -6.24 -38.87 7.43
N ASP A 127 -7.50 -38.44 7.57
CA ASP A 127 -7.89 -37.02 7.70
C ASP A 127 -7.41 -36.14 6.53
N VAL A 128 -7.48 -36.64 5.30
CA VAL A 128 -7.03 -35.90 4.11
C VAL A 128 -8.10 -34.90 3.70
N ALA A 129 -7.79 -33.60 3.79
CA ALA A 129 -8.67 -32.53 3.31
C ALA A 129 -8.71 -32.49 1.77
N ILE A 130 -9.87 -32.81 1.19
CA ILE A 130 -10.12 -32.81 -0.26
C ILE A 130 -11.23 -31.80 -0.58
N PRO A 131 -10.90 -30.65 -1.21
CA PRO A 131 -11.90 -29.68 -1.66
C PRO A 131 -12.85 -30.26 -2.71
N ALA A 132 -14.08 -29.73 -2.78
CA ALA A 132 -15.00 -30.05 -3.86
C ALA A 132 -14.38 -29.67 -5.22
N ASN A 133 -14.55 -30.54 -6.23
CA ASN A 133 -13.96 -30.40 -7.56
C ASN A 133 -12.42 -30.37 -7.60
N ALA A 134 -11.75 -30.88 -6.57
CA ALA A 134 -10.30 -31.02 -6.58
C ALA A 134 -9.80 -31.97 -7.70
N GLU A 135 -8.52 -31.88 -7.99
CA GLU A 135 -7.77 -32.88 -8.73
C GLU A 135 -7.08 -33.83 -7.75
N ILE A 136 -7.23 -35.14 -7.95
CA ILE A 136 -6.56 -36.17 -7.14
C ILE A 136 -5.53 -36.89 -8.00
N SER A 137 -4.34 -37.11 -7.45
CA SER A 137 -3.27 -37.83 -8.16
C SER A 137 -2.59 -38.86 -7.27
N VAL A 138 -2.15 -39.95 -7.91
CA VAL A 138 -1.27 -40.94 -7.31
C VAL A 138 0.03 -40.99 -8.10
N GLU A 139 1.14 -40.79 -7.39
CA GLU A 139 2.47 -41.04 -7.91
C GLU A 139 3.03 -42.36 -7.36
N SER A 140 3.82 -43.06 -8.18
CA SER A 140 4.65 -44.17 -7.73
C SER A 140 5.96 -44.24 -8.52
N ASN A 141 6.96 -44.95 -8.01
CA ASN A 141 8.24 -45.18 -8.70
C ASN A 141 8.51 -46.67 -8.96
N ALA A 142 9.39 -46.95 -9.92
CA ALA A 142 9.94 -48.28 -10.15
C ALA A 142 11.34 -48.38 -9.52
N VAL A 143 11.51 -49.25 -8.53
CA VAL A 143 12.75 -49.36 -7.73
C VAL A 143 13.19 -50.81 -7.57
N THR A 144 14.47 -51.00 -7.25
CA THR A 144 15.05 -52.32 -6.93
C THR A 144 15.51 -52.35 -5.49
N ASN A 145 15.29 -53.48 -4.80
CA ASN A 145 15.91 -53.73 -3.49
C ASN A 145 17.32 -54.32 -3.58
N GLY A 146 17.78 -54.61 -4.80
CA GLY A 146 19.11 -55.15 -5.05
C GLY A 146 19.29 -56.64 -4.72
N LEU A 147 18.22 -57.37 -4.37
CA LEU A 147 18.31 -58.72 -3.81
C LEU A 147 17.99 -59.82 -4.79
N ILE A 148 17.26 -59.53 -5.87
CA ILE A 148 16.82 -60.49 -6.88
C ILE A 148 17.66 -60.30 -8.14
N PRO A 149 18.64 -61.18 -8.45
CA PRO A 149 19.50 -61.01 -9.61
C PRO A 149 18.79 -61.37 -10.93
N GLU A 150 18.94 -60.51 -11.94
CA GLU A 150 18.55 -60.74 -13.34
C GLU A 150 19.75 -60.54 -14.25
N GLY A 151 20.54 -61.60 -14.42
CA GLY A 151 21.79 -61.55 -15.18
C GLY A 151 22.81 -60.63 -14.52
N ALA A 152 23.12 -59.49 -15.15
CA ALA A 152 24.12 -58.52 -14.66
C ALA A 152 23.50 -57.38 -13.84
N ILE A 153 22.17 -57.31 -13.73
CA ILE A 153 21.44 -56.31 -12.95
C ILE A 153 20.56 -57.01 -11.90
N THR A 154 19.83 -56.23 -11.13
CA THR A 154 18.78 -56.74 -10.24
C THR A 154 17.40 -56.43 -10.82
N ALA A 155 16.42 -57.27 -10.50
CA ALA A 155 15.03 -57.07 -10.87
C ALA A 155 14.47 -55.81 -10.21
N TYR A 156 13.40 -55.25 -10.79
CA TYR A 156 12.79 -53.99 -10.38
C TYR A 156 11.29 -54.15 -10.22
N ALA A 157 10.80 -53.79 -9.03
CA ALA A 157 9.39 -53.54 -8.81
C ALA A 157 8.94 -52.32 -9.62
N ARG A 158 7.66 -52.28 -9.98
CA ARG A 158 7.11 -51.35 -10.98
C ARG A 158 6.11 -50.35 -10.43
N GLY A 159 6.03 -50.19 -9.11
CA GLY A 159 5.17 -49.21 -8.46
C GLY A 159 3.69 -49.47 -8.70
N ARG A 160 3.28 -50.73 -8.71
CA ARG A 160 1.92 -51.12 -9.10
C ARG A 160 0.88 -50.73 -8.05
N TRP A 161 -0.23 -50.15 -8.50
CA TRP A 161 -1.39 -49.88 -7.64
C TRP A 161 -2.71 -50.02 -8.39
N ARG A 162 -3.77 -50.36 -7.63
CA ARG A 162 -5.06 -50.80 -8.16
C ARG A 162 -6.20 -49.86 -7.84
N THR A 163 -6.29 -49.44 -6.58
CA THR A 163 -7.45 -48.71 -6.08
C THR A 163 -7.04 -47.59 -5.16
N LEU A 164 -7.79 -46.50 -5.27
CA LEU A 164 -7.80 -45.42 -4.30
C LEU A 164 -9.22 -45.34 -3.74
N THR A 165 -9.39 -45.83 -2.51
CA THR A 165 -10.66 -45.79 -1.80
C THR A 165 -10.66 -44.60 -0.87
N MET A 166 -11.71 -43.79 -0.91
CA MET A 166 -11.90 -42.66 -0.03
C MET A 166 -13.18 -42.91 0.75
N VAL A 167 -13.04 -43.03 2.05
CA VAL A 167 -14.19 -43.06 2.95
C VAL A 167 -14.25 -41.66 3.54
N SER A 168 -15.33 -40.92 3.27
CA SER A 168 -15.55 -39.68 3.98
C SER A 168 -15.53 -40.02 5.46
N ASP A 169 -14.81 -39.25 6.26
CA ASP A 169 -14.80 -39.48 7.69
C ASP A 169 -16.21 -39.27 8.22
N ASP A 170 -16.95 -40.38 8.33
CA ASP A 170 -18.24 -40.47 9.01
C ASP A 170 -18.01 -40.45 10.53
N SER A 171 -16.97 -39.72 10.96
CA SER A 171 -17.00 -39.17 12.28
C SER A 171 -18.31 -38.38 12.35
N THR A 172 -19.12 -38.69 13.33
CA THR A 172 -19.99 -37.69 13.93
C THR A 172 -19.11 -36.55 14.47
N GLY A 173 -18.44 -35.80 13.61
CA GLY A 173 -17.82 -34.53 13.89
C GLY A 173 -18.89 -33.52 13.53
N ALA A 174 -19.69 -33.14 14.51
CA ALA A 174 -20.70 -32.12 14.34
C ALA A 174 -20.06 -30.95 13.55
N ALA A 175 -20.65 -30.57 12.40
CA ALA A 175 -20.16 -29.43 11.63
C ALA A 175 -20.31 -28.19 12.51
N SER A 176 -19.24 -27.41 12.64
CA SER A 176 -19.33 -26.07 13.24
C SER A 176 -19.58 -25.06 12.13
N ASP A 177 -19.83 -23.81 12.48
CA ASP A 177 -20.00 -22.73 11.50
C ASP A 177 -19.27 -21.55 12.11
N LEU A 178 -17.99 -21.38 11.81
CA LEU A 178 -17.17 -20.31 12.35
C LEU A 178 -17.24 -19.11 11.41
N ALA A 179 -17.53 -17.94 11.97
CA ALA A 179 -17.51 -16.67 11.23
C ALA A 179 -16.51 -15.72 11.88
N ILE A 180 -15.65 -15.09 11.07
CA ILE A 180 -14.66 -14.12 11.54
C ILE A 180 -15.08 -12.68 11.24
N ARG A 181 -14.91 -11.80 12.23
CA ARG A 181 -15.03 -10.34 12.08
C ARG A 181 -13.84 -9.65 12.69
N VAL A 182 -13.12 -8.90 11.88
CA VAL A 182 -11.91 -8.18 12.20
C VAL A 182 -12.18 -6.69 12.02
N SER A 183 -11.85 -5.94 13.06
CA SER A 183 -11.79 -4.49 13.03
C SER A 183 -10.41 -4.04 13.45
N VAL A 184 -9.92 -2.96 12.86
CA VAL A 184 -8.64 -2.36 13.22
C VAL A 184 -8.91 -1.03 13.91
N ASP A 185 -8.42 -0.90 15.14
CA ASP A 185 -8.35 0.40 15.80
C ASP A 185 -7.00 1.03 15.44
N THR A 186 -7.04 1.96 14.49
CA THR A 186 -5.91 2.85 14.26
C THR A 186 -5.93 3.89 15.36
N GLY A 187 -5.27 3.59 16.47
CA GLY A 187 -5.13 4.50 17.61
C GLY A 187 -4.77 5.92 17.15
N THR A 188 -5.31 6.91 17.84
CA THR A 188 -5.23 8.34 17.51
C THR A 188 -3.76 8.82 17.34
N PRO A 189 -3.46 9.79 16.45
CA PRO A 189 -2.11 10.05 15.96
C PRO A 189 -1.10 10.46 17.04
N GLY A 190 -0.04 9.65 17.17
CA GLY A 190 1.05 9.90 18.12
C GLY A 190 2.10 8.80 18.20
N GLN A 191 2.89 8.61 17.12
CA GLN A 191 4.28 8.13 17.17
C GLN A 191 4.65 6.65 17.40
N SER A 192 3.80 5.67 17.17
CA SER A 192 4.33 4.32 16.88
C SER A 192 3.56 3.68 15.74
N GLY A 193 4.29 3.19 14.73
CA GLY A 193 3.74 2.35 13.67
C GLY A 193 3.26 1.03 14.25
N SER A 194 2.16 1.06 15.01
CA SER A 194 1.52 -0.09 15.63
C SER A 194 0.01 -0.04 15.40
N ALA A 195 -0.60 -1.17 15.08
CA ALA A 195 -2.02 -1.30 14.82
C ALA A 195 -2.61 -2.40 15.69
N ALA A 196 -3.74 -2.11 16.35
CA ALA A 196 -4.48 -3.06 17.16
C ALA A 196 -5.65 -3.64 16.36
N TYR A 197 -5.69 -4.96 16.21
CA TYR A 197 -6.76 -5.71 15.56
C TYR A 197 -7.65 -6.35 16.62
N SER A 198 -8.92 -5.99 16.61
CA SER A 198 -9.98 -6.64 17.40
C SER A 198 -10.68 -7.67 16.53
N ILE A 199 -10.54 -8.94 16.91
CA ILE A 199 -10.99 -10.09 16.15
C ILE A 199 -12.04 -10.83 16.97
N ASP A 200 -13.23 -10.91 16.40
CA ASP A 200 -14.37 -11.67 16.90
C ASP A 200 -14.52 -12.93 16.04
N ILE A 201 -14.57 -14.10 16.69
CA ILE A 201 -14.79 -15.40 16.04
C ILE A 201 -16.05 -15.99 16.67
N GLU A 202 -17.11 -16.09 15.89
CA GLU A 202 -18.40 -16.62 16.33
C GLU A 202 -18.58 -18.04 15.81
N ASN A 203 -19.11 -18.93 16.63
CA ASN A 203 -19.65 -20.20 16.13
C ASN A 203 -21.16 -20.04 15.92
N THR A 204 -21.58 -19.77 14.68
CA THR A 204 -22.96 -19.54 14.27
C THR A 204 -23.78 -20.84 14.15
N HIS A 205 -23.18 -22.00 14.39
CA HIS A 205 -23.91 -23.26 14.42
C HIS A 205 -24.83 -23.33 15.65
N GLU A 206 -26.02 -23.93 15.51
CA GLU A 206 -27.04 -23.94 16.57
C GLU A 206 -26.78 -24.96 17.68
N THR A 207 -26.11 -26.08 17.37
CA THR A 207 -25.96 -27.22 18.30
C THR A 207 -24.54 -27.77 18.46
N THR A 208 -23.58 -27.34 17.66
CA THR A 208 -22.23 -27.90 17.62
C THR A 208 -21.25 -27.00 18.36
N ILE A 209 -20.44 -27.55 19.26
CA ILE A 209 -19.29 -26.85 19.83
C ILE A 209 -18.14 -26.94 18.83
N ALA A 210 -17.47 -25.83 18.50
CA ALA A 210 -16.24 -25.83 17.71
C ALA A 210 -15.05 -26.21 18.60
N THR A 211 -14.39 -27.33 18.31
CA THR A 211 -13.24 -27.87 19.01
C THR A 211 -11.93 -27.50 18.29
N SER A 212 -10.86 -27.38 19.08
CA SER A 212 -9.52 -26.98 18.63
C SER A 212 -9.46 -25.78 17.65
N PRO A 213 -10.20 -24.66 17.85
CA PRO A 213 -10.21 -23.59 16.86
C PRO A 213 -8.85 -22.90 16.75
N VAL A 214 -8.44 -22.61 15.51
CA VAL A 214 -7.16 -21.98 15.16
C VAL A 214 -7.41 -20.75 14.30
N LEU A 215 -6.96 -19.60 14.80
CA LEU A 215 -6.85 -18.37 14.02
C LEU A 215 -5.48 -18.32 13.35
N SER A 216 -5.46 -18.15 12.04
CA SER A 216 -4.25 -17.94 11.24
C SER A 216 -4.25 -16.54 10.63
N MET A 217 -3.07 -15.93 10.57
CA MET A 217 -2.85 -14.61 9.98
C MET A 217 -1.53 -14.61 9.21
N GLU A 218 -1.49 -13.99 8.04
CA GLU A 218 -0.27 -13.79 7.26
C GLU A 218 0.15 -12.31 7.34
N LEU A 219 1.36 -12.05 7.86
CA LEU A 219 1.90 -10.70 8.00
C LEU A 219 2.70 -10.32 6.74
N PRO A 220 2.37 -9.18 6.09
CA PRO A 220 3.24 -8.56 5.10
C PRO A 220 4.63 -8.25 5.64
N ALA A 221 5.61 -8.20 4.74
CA ALA A 221 6.96 -7.79 5.08
C ALA A 221 6.97 -6.38 5.72
N GLY A 222 7.75 -6.23 6.79
CA GLY A 222 7.88 -4.97 7.52
C GLY A 222 6.91 -4.82 8.70
N LEU A 223 5.96 -5.74 8.88
CA LEU A 223 5.16 -5.86 10.11
C LEU A 223 5.67 -6.99 11.00
N THR A 224 5.44 -6.85 12.30
CA THR A 224 5.81 -7.83 13.32
C THR A 224 4.71 -7.90 14.38
N LEU A 225 4.31 -9.10 14.78
CA LEU A 225 3.35 -9.30 15.87
C LEU A 225 4.03 -9.01 17.22
N GLU A 226 3.38 -8.24 18.08
CA GLU A 226 3.81 -8.12 19.47
C GLU A 226 3.60 -9.45 20.23
N PRO A 227 4.51 -9.83 21.14
CA PRO A 227 4.40 -11.11 21.86
C PRO A 227 3.06 -11.27 22.58
N THR A 228 2.40 -12.40 22.33
CA THR A 228 1.14 -12.79 22.98
C THR A 228 1.23 -14.25 23.40
N SER A 229 0.61 -14.60 24.54
CA SER A 229 0.66 -15.96 25.09
C SER A 229 -0.15 -16.98 24.30
N ARG A 230 -1.02 -16.53 23.38
CA ARG A 230 -1.95 -17.39 22.63
C ARG A 230 -1.52 -17.68 21.19
N CYS A 231 -0.46 -17.01 20.71
CA CYS A 231 -0.04 -17.12 19.32
C CYS A 231 1.45 -17.38 19.18
N SER A 232 1.80 -18.17 18.17
CA SER A 232 3.16 -18.41 17.73
C SER A 232 3.38 -17.81 16.34
N THR A 233 4.59 -17.33 16.08
CA THR A 233 4.99 -16.80 14.77
C THR A 233 6.09 -17.65 14.15
N ALA A 234 5.93 -18.01 12.87
CA ALA A 234 6.93 -18.72 12.06
C ALA A 234 6.82 -18.22 10.61
N ASP A 235 7.93 -17.81 10.00
CA ASP A 235 8.00 -17.36 8.60
C ASP A 235 6.91 -16.36 8.19
N ASN A 236 6.68 -15.32 9.01
CA ASN A 236 5.63 -14.30 8.86
C ASN A 236 4.17 -14.82 8.95
N ALA A 237 3.96 -16.10 9.18
CA ALA A 237 2.67 -16.65 9.55
C ALA A 237 2.48 -16.61 11.07
N VAL A 238 1.32 -16.11 11.50
CA VAL A 238 0.86 -16.11 12.89
C VAL A 238 -0.18 -17.20 13.02
N ARG A 239 -0.05 -18.06 14.04
CA ARG A 239 -1.07 -19.05 14.42
C ARG A 239 -1.43 -18.89 15.89
N CYS A 240 -2.72 -18.75 16.18
CA CYS A 240 -3.25 -18.61 17.52
C CYS A 240 -4.17 -19.79 17.83
N THR A 241 -3.89 -20.51 18.91
CA THR A 241 -4.80 -21.56 19.41
C THR A 241 -5.87 -20.94 20.30
N LEU A 242 -7.12 -21.32 20.06
CA LEU A 242 -8.27 -20.84 20.80
C LEU A 242 -8.86 -21.96 21.66
N SER A 243 -9.59 -21.58 22.71
CA SER A 243 -10.41 -22.53 23.46
C SER A 243 -11.64 -22.90 22.63
N GLU A 244 -12.27 -24.03 22.94
CA GLU A 244 -13.52 -24.45 22.32
C GLU A 244 -14.59 -23.34 22.33
N ILE A 245 -15.35 -23.22 21.24
CA ILE A 245 -16.38 -22.18 21.08
C ILE A 245 -17.76 -22.86 20.99
N ALA A 246 -18.56 -22.69 22.04
CA ALA A 246 -19.90 -23.27 22.09
C ALA A 246 -20.85 -22.70 21.01
N PRO A 247 -21.96 -23.39 20.68
CA PRO A 247 -22.96 -22.90 19.73
C PRO A 247 -23.45 -21.49 20.07
N GLY A 248 -23.47 -20.58 19.10
CA GLY A 248 -23.91 -19.19 19.24
C GLY A 248 -23.00 -18.30 20.10
N ASN A 249 -21.83 -18.79 20.54
CA ASN A 249 -20.88 -18.02 21.33
C ASN A 249 -19.77 -17.43 20.47
N LEU A 250 -19.09 -16.45 21.05
CA LEU A 250 -18.04 -15.68 20.41
C LEU A 250 -16.74 -15.72 21.23
N ALA A 251 -15.62 -15.96 20.56
CA ALA A 251 -14.28 -15.81 21.10
C ALA A 251 -13.68 -14.47 20.64
N GLN A 252 -13.13 -13.72 21.59
CA GLN A 252 -12.46 -12.44 21.32
C GLN A 252 -10.95 -12.58 21.46
N ILE A 253 -10.22 -11.99 20.52
CA ILE A 253 -8.77 -11.86 20.57
C ILE A 253 -8.34 -10.48 20.04
N THR A 254 -7.38 -9.88 20.74
CA THR A 254 -6.73 -8.64 20.31
C THR A 254 -5.29 -8.95 19.94
N LEU A 255 -4.90 -8.56 18.73
CA LEU A 255 -3.52 -8.68 18.25
C LEU A 255 -2.97 -7.29 17.98
N ILE A 256 -1.73 -7.04 18.41
CA ILE A 256 -1.03 -5.79 18.12
C ILE A 256 0.11 -6.12 17.16
N THR A 257 0.17 -5.40 16.04
CA THR A 257 1.34 -5.43 15.17
C THR A 257 2.11 -4.13 15.31
N SER A 258 3.41 -4.19 15.06
CA SER A 258 4.29 -3.04 14.96
C SER A 258 5.09 -3.10 13.66
N GLY A 259 5.63 -1.97 13.22
CA GLY A 259 6.41 -1.84 11.99
C GLY A 259 5.70 -1.02 10.91
N ASN A 260 6.24 -1.05 9.70
CA ASN A 260 5.73 -0.30 8.56
C ASN A 260 5.82 -1.14 7.29
N VAL A 261 4.79 -1.09 6.47
CA VAL A 261 4.83 -1.60 5.10
C VAL A 261 5.41 -0.53 4.17
N THR A 262 6.19 -0.92 3.17
CA THR A 262 6.76 -0.01 2.16
C THR A 262 5.85 0.18 0.96
N GLU A 263 4.94 -0.76 0.72
CA GLU A 263 3.95 -0.76 -0.36
C GLU A 263 2.58 -1.14 0.21
N ALA A 264 1.50 -0.80 -0.51
CA ALA A 264 0.16 -1.23 -0.12
C ALA A 264 0.09 -2.76 -0.12
N SER A 265 -0.48 -3.35 0.93
CA SER A 265 -0.54 -4.80 1.12
C SER A 265 -1.81 -5.20 1.86
N GLU A 266 -2.08 -6.49 1.93
CA GLU A 266 -3.23 -7.03 2.64
C GLU A 266 -2.75 -7.96 3.76
N ILE A 267 -3.44 -7.90 4.90
CA ILE A 267 -3.35 -8.93 5.93
C ILE A 267 -4.56 -9.84 5.76
N ARG A 268 -4.31 -11.14 5.58
CA ARG A 268 -5.36 -12.17 5.54
C ARG A 268 -5.51 -12.80 6.92
N PHE A 269 -6.73 -12.80 7.45
CA PHE A 269 -7.13 -13.57 8.61
C PHE A 269 -7.99 -14.75 8.15
N SER A 270 -7.76 -15.92 8.75
CA SER A 270 -8.57 -17.10 8.53
C SER A 270 -8.77 -17.86 9.85
N VAL A 271 -9.95 -18.40 10.07
CA VAL A 271 -10.22 -19.30 11.20
C VAL A 271 -10.59 -20.71 10.70
N SER A 272 -10.29 -21.70 11.52
CA SER A 272 -10.58 -23.13 11.28
C SER A 272 -10.80 -23.85 12.60
N ALA A 273 -11.46 -25.00 12.57
CA ALA A 273 -11.59 -25.95 13.67
C ALA A 273 -11.13 -27.34 13.20
N ASP A 274 -11.12 -28.33 14.11
CA ASP A 274 -10.97 -29.75 13.75
C ASP A 274 -12.26 -30.35 13.14
N GLN A 275 -13.31 -29.55 13.00
CA GLN A 275 -14.56 -29.92 12.35
C GLN A 275 -14.74 -29.19 11.02
N SER A 276 -15.57 -29.78 10.16
CA SER A 276 -16.03 -29.13 8.94
C SER A 276 -16.87 -27.89 9.25
N ASP A 277 -16.81 -26.94 8.33
CA ASP A 277 -17.51 -25.66 8.44
C ASP A 277 -18.70 -25.59 7.48
N ILE A 278 -19.88 -25.14 7.95
CA ILE A 278 -21.09 -25.03 7.13
C ILE A 278 -20.98 -23.90 6.09
N THR A 279 -20.32 -22.79 6.42
CA THR A 279 -20.24 -21.60 5.58
C THR A 279 -18.78 -21.17 5.36
N PRO A 280 -17.92 -21.94 4.66
CA PRO A 280 -16.48 -21.66 4.60
C PRO A 280 -16.06 -20.27 4.06
N ALA A 281 -16.97 -19.53 3.42
CA ALA A 281 -16.72 -18.20 2.90
C ALA A 281 -16.57 -17.12 3.99
N ASP A 282 -17.20 -17.27 5.16
CA ASP A 282 -17.12 -16.29 6.26
C ASP A 282 -16.02 -16.60 7.28
N ASN A 283 -15.26 -17.67 7.04
CA ASN A 283 -14.04 -18.02 7.77
C ASN A 283 -12.83 -17.14 7.45
N THR A 284 -12.94 -16.23 6.48
CA THR A 284 -11.82 -15.40 6.05
C THR A 284 -12.18 -13.93 5.94
N GLN A 285 -11.23 -13.06 6.31
CA GLN A 285 -11.35 -11.62 6.10
C GLN A 285 -9.98 -11.01 5.80
N THR A 286 -9.95 -10.00 4.94
CA THR A 286 -8.74 -9.23 4.63
C THR A 286 -8.84 -7.80 5.14
N ILE A 287 -7.72 -7.27 5.65
CA ILE A 287 -7.56 -5.87 6.03
C ILE A 287 -6.48 -5.25 5.17
N GLN A 288 -6.82 -4.13 4.52
CA GLN A 288 -5.87 -3.35 3.74
C GLN A 288 -4.92 -2.59 4.68
N VAL A 289 -3.62 -2.70 4.42
CA VAL A 289 -2.59 -1.89 5.07
C VAL A 289 -1.88 -1.05 4.01
N SER A 290 -1.71 0.23 4.30
CA SER A 290 -1.04 1.18 3.40
C SER A 290 0.23 1.70 4.04
N PRO A 291 1.27 2.01 3.25
CA PRO A 291 2.48 2.62 3.77
C PRO A 291 2.13 3.92 4.48
N GLN A 292 2.72 4.15 5.65
CA GLN A 292 2.62 5.46 6.29
C GLN A 292 3.22 6.48 5.33
N THR A 293 2.41 7.44 4.90
CA THR A 293 2.91 8.56 4.10
C THR A 293 3.84 9.38 4.98
N HIS A 294 5.13 9.26 4.71
CA HIS A 294 6.10 10.18 5.28
C HIS A 294 5.77 11.58 4.72
N VAL A 295 5.14 12.42 5.56
CA VAL A 295 4.89 13.82 5.21
C VAL A 295 6.24 14.53 5.26
N THR A 296 6.94 14.61 4.13
CA THR A 296 8.07 15.54 3.97
C THR A 296 7.52 16.95 4.03
N VAL A 297 7.61 17.58 5.19
CA VAL A 297 7.42 19.03 5.32
C VAL A 297 8.63 19.69 4.67
N THR A 298 8.49 20.18 3.44
CA THR A 298 9.52 21.06 2.85
C THR A 298 9.55 22.32 3.70
N PRO A 299 10.66 22.64 4.37
CA PRO A 299 10.72 23.83 5.21
C PRO A 299 10.60 25.07 4.33
N THR A 300 9.72 25.99 4.70
CA THR A 300 9.41 27.23 3.99
C THR A 300 9.77 28.44 4.86
N VAL A 301 10.05 29.57 4.22
CA VAL A 301 10.25 30.85 4.91
C VAL A 301 8.91 31.52 5.19
N ASP A 302 8.88 32.49 6.10
CA ASP A 302 7.72 33.36 6.40
C ASP A 302 8.17 34.81 6.49
N LEU A 303 8.05 35.61 5.43
CA LEU A 303 8.51 37.00 5.40
C LEU A 303 7.36 38.00 5.57
N ARG A 304 7.29 38.63 6.74
CA ARG A 304 6.34 39.72 7.04
C ARG A 304 6.91 41.10 6.70
N MET A 305 6.12 41.92 6.01
CA MET A 305 6.44 43.33 5.71
C MET A 305 5.75 44.29 6.68
N GLU A 306 6.53 45.20 7.27
CA GLU A 306 6.05 46.41 7.93
C GLU A 306 6.56 47.66 7.21
N LEU A 307 5.70 48.68 7.14
CA LEU A 307 5.95 49.94 6.44
C LEU A 307 5.61 51.10 7.37
N SER A 308 6.54 52.03 7.54
CA SER A 308 6.36 53.23 8.36
C SER A 308 7.03 54.45 7.73
N ALA A 309 6.68 55.64 8.22
CA ALA A 309 7.31 56.90 7.85
C ALA A 309 7.42 57.81 9.07
N ASP A 310 8.37 58.75 9.04
CA ASP A 310 8.55 59.76 10.09
C ASP A 310 7.38 60.75 10.17
N SER A 311 6.70 61.01 9.05
CA SER A 311 5.43 61.74 9.01
C SER A 311 4.45 61.19 7.97
N LEU A 312 3.17 61.11 8.35
CA LEU A 312 2.05 60.79 7.45
C LEU A 312 1.32 62.04 6.93
N GLN A 313 1.74 63.22 7.38
CA GLN A 313 1.19 64.51 6.96
C GLN A 313 2.34 65.42 6.55
N ALA A 314 2.27 65.97 5.35
CA ALA A 314 3.33 66.82 4.82
C ALA A 314 2.76 67.89 3.88
N THR A 315 3.49 68.99 3.73
CA THR A 315 3.25 69.99 2.70
C THR A 315 4.19 69.71 1.52
N THR A 316 3.79 70.11 0.32
CA THR A 316 4.65 70.02 -0.86
C THR A 316 6.00 70.69 -0.62
N GLY A 317 7.08 69.98 -0.92
CA GLY A 317 8.46 70.36 -0.64
C GLY A 317 9.06 69.68 0.60
N ASP A 318 8.24 69.12 1.49
CA ASP A 318 8.74 68.37 2.64
C ASP A 318 9.39 67.04 2.21
N ILE A 319 10.45 66.68 2.92
CA ILE A 319 11.12 65.39 2.78
C ILE A 319 10.62 64.46 3.89
N ILE A 320 10.16 63.28 3.50
CA ILE A 320 9.67 62.22 4.37
C ILE A 320 10.64 61.05 4.30
N VAL A 321 10.99 60.47 5.44
CA VAL A 321 11.78 59.24 5.53
C VAL A 321 10.83 58.06 5.66
N VAL A 322 10.86 57.17 4.68
CA VAL A 322 10.09 55.92 4.65
C VAL A 322 11.01 54.77 5.07
N THR A 323 10.50 53.91 5.96
CA THR A 323 11.20 52.73 6.49
C THR A 323 10.44 51.46 6.11
N LEU A 324 11.13 50.56 5.42
CA LEU A 324 10.68 49.19 5.13
C LEU A 324 11.30 48.25 6.17
N SER A 325 10.50 47.40 6.81
CA SER A 325 10.98 46.46 7.82
C SER A 325 10.47 45.03 7.55
N SER A 326 11.39 44.15 7.16
CA SER A 326 11.12 42.76 6.80
C SER A 326 11.50 41.83 7.94
N THR A 327 10.57 41.00 8.41
CA THR A 327 10.81 40.01 9.48
C THR A 327 10.66 38.61 8.91
N ASN A 328 11.57 37.70 9.26
CA ASN A 328 11.40 36.27 8.99
C ASN A 328 10.73 35.60 10.19
N ASP A 329 9.42 35.35 10.11
CA ASP A 329 8.61 34.69 11.13
C ASP A 329 8.75 33.15 11.11
N SER A 330 9.53 32.58 10.18
CA SER A 330 9.76 31.14 10.17
C SER A 330 10.64 30.71 11.33
N ASN A 331 10.53 29.43 11.72
CA ASN A 331 11.30 28.87 12.84
C ASN A 331 12.58 28.15 12.41
N SER A 332 12.80 27.95 11.11
CA SER A 332 13.82 27.00 10.63
C SER A 332 14.50 27.36 9.31
N VAL A 333 13.99 28.32 8.53
CA VAL A 333 14.54 28.67 7.21
C VAL A 333 15.09 30.08 7.25
N THR A 334 16.33 30.27 6.79
CA THR A 334 16.89 31.60 6.56
C THR A 334 16.46 32.11 5.19
N ALA A 335 15.94 33.34 5.11
CA ALA A 335 15.66 33.98 3.83
C ALA A 335 16.96 34.43 3.19
N THR A 336 17.31 33.88 2.03
CA THR A 336 18.51 34.29 1.30
C THR A 336 18.16 35.26 0.18
N THR A 337 19.05 36.24 -0.05
CA THR A 337 18.82 37.33 -1.01
C THR A 337 17.45 38.03 -0.90
N PRO A 338 16.97 38.38 0.30
CA PRO A 338 15.67 39.03 0.44
C PRO A 338 15.67 40.42 -0.22
N VAL A 339 14.52 40.78 -0.79
CA VAL A 339 14.31 42.06 -1.47
C VAL A 339 13.07 42.72 -0.90
N ALA A 340 13.21 43.96 -0.41
CA ALA A 340 12.10 44.81 -0.06
C ALA A 340 11.83 45.80 -1.20
N GLY A 341 10.57 45.93 -1.59
CA GLY A 341 10.12 46.82 -2.66
C GLY A 341 9.13 47.86 -2.15
N ALA A 342 9.06 49.00 -2.82
CA ALA A 342 7.98 49.97 -2.65
C ALA A 342 7.56 50.60 -3.98
N ALA A 343 6.27 50.91 -4.13
CA ALA A 343 5.73 51.63 -5.27
C ALA A 343 5.33 53.05 -4.84
N LEU A 344 5.99 54.05 -5.42
CA LEU A 344 5.72 55.46 -5.15
C LEU A 344 4.57 55.97 -6.04
N PRO A 345 3.51 56.55 -5.46
CA PRO A 345 2.54 57.30 -6.25
C PRO A 345 3.19 58.56 -6.84
N ASP A 346 2.57 59.11 -7.87
CA ASP A 346 3.05 60.31 -8.58
C ASP A 346 3.13 61.57 -7.70
N ALA A 347 2.55 61.52 -6.50
CA ALA A 347 2.63 62.57 -5.49
C ALA A 347 3.99 62.67 -4.78
N PHE A 348 4.87 61.68 -4.94
CA PHE A 348 6.22 61.66 -4.37
C PHE A 348 7.31 61.61 -5.44
N SER A 349 8.44 62.26 -5.14
CA SER A 349 9.69 62.10 -5.88
C SER A 349 10.74 61.47 -4.97
N PHE A 350 11.49 60.48 -5.46
CA PHE A 350 12.57 59.86 -4.70
C PHE A 350 13.75 60.82 -4.57
N VAL A 351 14.28 60.96 -3.36
CA VAL A 351 15.39 61.87 -3.04
C VAL A 351 16.70 61.10 -2.92
N ALA A 352 16.77 60.20 -1.94
CA ALA A 352 18.00 59.46 -1.64
C ALA A 352 17.70 58.18 -0.85
N SER A 353 18.62 57.23 -0.94
CA SER A 353 18.73 56.07 -0.06
C SER A 353 20.19 55.60 -0.04
N SER A 354 20.58 54.89 1.02
CA SER A 354 21.87 54.20 1.13
C SER A 354 21.89 52.82 0.46
N ASP A 355 20.74 52.19 0.34
CA ASP A 355 20.57 50.76 0.15
C ASP A 355 19.41 50.40 -0.80
N CYS A 356 18.67 51.42 -1.28
CA CYS A 356 17.62 51.28 -2.27
C CYS A 356 17.97 51.99 -3.59
N SER A 357 17.48 51.42 -4.68
CA SER A 357 17.52 52.00 -6.03
C SER A 357 16.10 52.27 -6.53
N ILE A 358 15.94 53.20 -7.48
CA ILE A 358 14.64 53.51 -8.10
C ILE A 358 14.68 53.30 -9.62
N ASN A 359 13.64 52.67 -10.15
CA ASN A 359 13.38 52.57 -11.59
C ASN A 359 11.91 52.95 -11.87
N GLY A 360 11.71 54.13 -12.47
CA GLY A 360 10.38 54.71 -12.61
C GLY A 360 9.80 55.07 -11.23
N SER A 361 8.67 54.45 -10.86
CA SER A 361 8.04 54.56 -9.53
C SER A 361 8.39 53.43 -8.57
N ALA A 362 9.12 52.40 -9.02
CA ALA A 362 9.45 51.24 -8.22
C ALA A 362 10.79 51.45 -7.49
N VAL A 363 10.74 51.43 -6.17
CA VAL A 363 11.91 51.41 -5.27
C VAL A 363 12.22 49.96 -4.93
N THR A 364 13.50 49.58 -4.97
CA THR A 364 13.97 48.23 -4.65
C THR A 364 15.19 48.31 -3.74
N CYS A 365 15.10 47.67 -2.58
CA CYS A 365 16.13 47.61 -1.55
C CYS A 365 16.59 46.17 -1.40
N ALA A 366 17.88 45.92 -1.62
CA ALA A 366 18.47 44.61 -1.41
C ALA A 366 18.80 44.45 0.08
N LEU A 367 18.30 43.38 0.70
CA LEU A 367 18.56 43.07 2.10
C LEU A 367 19.62 41.97 2.19
N ALA A 368 20.43 42.03 3.25
CA ALA A 368 21.22 40.86 3.64
C ALA A 368 20.29 39.76 4.20
N GLU A 369 20.81 38.54 4.28
CA GLU A 369 20.05 37.37 4.76
C GLU A 369 19.34 37.64 6.09
N ILE A 370 18.12 37.10 6.22
CA ILE A 370 17.26 37.27 7.39
C ILE A 370 17.06 35.90 8.04
N THR A 371 17.70 35.68 9.19
CA THR A 371 17.58 34.43 9.94
C THR A 371 16.21 34.29 10.64
N PRO A 372 15.79 33.08 11.05
CA PRO A 372 14.55 32.87 11.82
C PRO A 372 14.39 33.83 13.00
N GLY A 373 13.28 34.58 13.03
CA GLY A 373 12.95 35.59 14.04
C GLY A 373 13.66 36.95 13.88
N GLU A 374 14.54 37.12 12.89
CA GLU A 374 15.27 38.36 12.65
C GLU A 374 14.44 39.37 11.85
N THR A 375 14.70 40.66 12.11
CA THR A 375 14.14 41.78 11.34
C THR A 375 15.28 42.58 10.69
N ARG A 376 15.12 42.91 9.41
CA ARG A 376 15.99 43.83 8.66
C ARG A 376 15.19 45.00 8.13
N SER A 377 15.80 46.18 8.11
CA SER A 377 15.14 47.40 7.66
C SER A 377 15.99 48.19 6.67
N SER A 378 15.30 48.87 5.76
CA SER A 378 15.87 49.78 4.75
C SER A 378 15.11 51.10 4.74
N ASN A 379 15.83 52.18 4.52
CA ASN A 379 15.28 53.53 4.58
C ASN A 379 15.50 54.27 3.26
N PHE A 380 14.51 55.05 2.84
CA PHE A 380 14.65 55.98 1.72
C PHE A 380 13.86 57.26 1.98
N SER A 381 14.33 58.35 1.40
CA SER A 381 13.68 59.66 1.51
C SER A 381 12.92 60.00 0.25
N VAL A 382 11.71 60.53 0.41
CA VAL A 382 10.87 61.04 -0.68
C VAL A 382 10.48 62.49 -0.42
N MET A 383 10.32 63.28 -1.47
CA MET A 383 9.79 64.64 -1.41
C MET A 383 8.35 64.66 -1.88
N ALA A 384 7.45 65.29 -1.11
CA ALA A 384 6.07 65.50 -1.52
C ALA A 384 6.01 66.56 -2.63
N ILE A 385 5.45 66.22 -3.80
CA ILE A 385 5.39 67.10 -4.97
C ILE A 385 3.97 67.42 -5.44
N ARG A 386 2.96 66.66 -5.00
CA ARG A 386 1.54 66.96 -5.25
C ARG A 386 0.72 66.83 -3.98
N ARG A 387 -0.27 67.70 -3.82
CA ARG A 387 -1.28 67.61 -2.76
C ARG A 387 -2.31 66.51 -3.03
N GLY A 388 -2.95 66.03 -1.98
CA GLY A 388 -4.01 65.03 -2.02
C GLY A 388 -3.67 63.79 -1.19
N PRO A 389 -4.60 62.83 -1.10
CA PRO A 389 -4.31 61.52 -0.54
C PRO A 389 -3.28 60.80 -1.43
N ALA A 390 -2.29 60.19 -0.81
CA ALA A 390 -1.28 59.39 -1.49
C ALA A 390 -1.03 58.10 -0.71
N THR A 391 -0.81 56.98 -1.40
CA THR A 391 -0.57 55.68 -0.77
C THR A 391 0.69 55.08 -1.33
N ILE A 392 1.63 54.71 -0.45
CA ILE A 392 2.79 53.89 -0.79
C ILE A 392 2.42 52.43 -0.53
N PHE A 393 2.71 51.56 -1.48
CA PHE A 393 2.61 50.11 -1.32
C PHE A 393 4.01 49.53 -1.19
N ALA A 394 4.22 48.59 -0.27
CA ALA A 394 5.49 47.91 -0.07
C ALA A 394 5.29 46.39 -0.08
N SER A 395 6.34 45.68 -0.46
CA SER A 395 6.38 44.23 -0.47
C SER A 395 7.75 43.68 -0.06
N VAL A 396 7.79 42.42 0.39
CA VAL A 396 9.02 41.69 0.63
C VAL A 396 8.98 40.30 -0.03
N SER A 397 10.10 39.87 -0.61
CA SER A 397 10.28 38.53 -1.17
C SER A 397 11.68 37.99 -0.95
N SER A 398 11.86 36.68 -1.17
CA SER A 398 13.14 35.99 -1.21
C SER A 398 13.09 34.86 -2.26
N VAL A 399 14.15 34.05 -2.36
CA VAL A 399 14.20 32.93 -3.31
C VAL A 399 13.57 31.65 -2.76
N GLU A 400 13.41 31.55 -1.45
CA GLU A 400 12.77 30.42 -0.79
C GLU A 400 11.24 30.43 -0.99
N ASN A 401 10.63 29.24 -0.87
CA ASN A 401 9.17 29.14 -0.88
C ASN A 401 8.58 29.74 0.39
N GLU A 402 7.56 30.57 0.21
CA GLU A 402 6.88 31.32 1.26
C GLU A 402 5.66 30.54 1.78
N SER A 403 5.53 30.46 3.11
CA SER A 403 4.45 29.77 3.81
C SER A 403 3.18 30.62 4.00
N VAL A 404 3.34 31.94 4.14
CA VAL A 404 2.27 32.89 4.44
C VAL A 404 2.40 34.14 3.58
N THR A 405 2.10 34.04 2.28
CA THR A 405 2.24 35.17 1.34
C THR A 405 1.37 36.41 1.67
N ALA A 406 0.40 36.28 2.57
CA ALA A 406 -0.56 37.33 2.90
C ALA A 406 0.05 38.46 3.76
N ASN A 407 1.16 38.22 4.43
CA ASN A 407 1.83 39.20 5.30
C ASN A 407 3.02 39.89 4.60
N ASN A 408 3.31 39.53 3.34
CA ASN A 408 4.43 40.06 2.56
C ASN A 408 4.18 41.47 2.00
N GLU A 409 2.97 42.02 2.13
CA GLU A 409 2.60 43.32 1.57
C GLU A 409 2.04 44.27 2.64
N LYS A 410 2.36 45.56 2.53
CA LYS A 410 1.83 46.62 3.40
C LYS A 410 1.55 47.88 2.58
N SER A 411 0.62 48.70 3.04
CA SER A 411 0.39 50.04 2.49
C SER A 411 0.38 51.10 3.58
N LEU A 412 0.75 52.31 3.20
CA LEU A 412 0.79 53.46 4.09
C LEU A 412 0.20 54.67 3.39
N GLU A 413 -0.80 55.29 4.03
CA GLU A 413 -1.54 56.44 3.51
C GLU A 413 -0.99 57.76 4.07
N PHE A 414 -0.94 58.76 3.19
CA PHE A 414 -0.44 60.09 3.47
C PHE A 414 -1.51 61.13 3.13
N THR A 415 -1.53 62.22 3.91
CA THR A 415 -2.31 63.42 3.60
C THR A 415 -1.35 64.55 3.24
N LEU A 416 -1.31 64.91 1.95
CA LEU A 416 -0.41 65.94 1.42
C LEU A 416 -1.15 67.24 1.14
N THR A 417 -0.55 68.36 1.53
CA THR A 417 -1.10 69.73 1.38
C THR A 417 -0.13 70.63 0.62
N GLY A 418 -0.54 71.86 0.27
CA GLY A 418 0.31 72.81 -0.47
C GLY A 418 0.08 72.82 -1.98
N ASP A 419 0.82 73.67 -2.70
CA ASP A 419 0.73 73.78 -4.15
C ASP A 419 1.70 72.82 -4.83
N ALA A 420 1.29 72.26 -5.98
CA ALA A 420 2.10 71.28 -6.70
C ALA A 420 3.45 71.88 -7.09
N ILE A 421 4.51 71.11 -6.88
CA ILE A 421 5.84 71.42 -7.38
C ILE A 421 5.96 70.67 -8.70
N ASP A 422 5.95 71.39 -9.82
CA ASP A 422 6.31 70.78 -11.10
C ASP A 422 7.75 70.25 -10.99
N PRO A 423 8.03 69.01 -11.43
CA PRO A 423 9.40 68.51 -11.48
C PRO A 423 10.16 69.36 -12.50
N VAL A 424 10.90 70.36 -12.00
CA VAL A 424 11.71 71.25 -12.84
C VAL A 424 12.79 70.41 -13.51
N ASP A 425 12.73 70.36 -14.84
CA ASP A 425 13.83 69.97 -15.70
C ASP A 425 15.03 70.86 -15.35
N ASN A 426 16.15 70.27 -14.92
CA ASN A 426 17.35 70.98 -14.46
C ASN A 426 18.09 71.66 -15.63
N ASN A 427 17.43 72.58 -16.33
CA ASN A 427 18.07 73.50 -17.24
C ASN A 427 17.58 74.94 -16.97
N ALA A 428 18.50 75.74 -16.45
CA ALA A 428 18.25 77.08 -15.97
C ALA A 428 17.67 78.02 -17.05
N SER A 429 16.68 78.82 -16.64
CA SER A 429 16.41 80.14 -17.23
C SER A 429 15.74 81.05 -16.17
N THR A 430 16.56 81.95 -15.65
CA THR A 430 16.32 83.09 -14.76
C THR A 430 14.99 83.85 -14.94
N GLN A 431 14.30 84.16 -13.83
CA GLN A 431 13.80 85.53 -13.57
C GLN A 431 13.92 85.91 -12.07
N SER A 432 14.39 87.14 -11.87
CA SER A 432 15.00 87.77 -10.70
C SER A 432 14.11 87.98 -9.46
N LYS A 433 14.72 87.86 -8.27
CA LYS A 433 14.64 88.93 -7.25
C LYS A 433 15.88 88.95 -6.34
N THR A 434 16.52 90.11 -6.37
CA THR A 434 17.78 90.55 -5.75
C THR A 434 17.87 90.36 -4.24
N ILE A 435 18.98 89.79 -3.75
CA ILE A 435 19.68 90.22 -2.52
C ILE A 435 21.20 90.18 -2.79
N VAL A 436 21.87 91.27 -2.41
CA VAL A 436 23.29 91.58 -2.57
C VAL A 436 24.09 90.97 -1.41
N THR A 437 25.22 90.31 -1.68
CA THR A 437 26.57 90.62 -1.14
C THR A 437 27.61 89.53 -1.42
N SER A 438 28.71 89.95 -2.08
CA SER A 438 30.13 89.53 -1.99
C SER A 438 30.51 88.14 -1.47
N ALA A 439 31.27 87.36 -2.27
CA ALA A 439 32.75 87.33 -2.26
C ALA A 439 33.33 86.07 -2.95
N SER A 440 34.23 86.33 -3.92
CA SER A 440 35.49 85.63 -4.28
C SER A 440 35.61 84.10 -4.41
N GLY A 441 36.02 83.69 -5.63
CA GLY A 441 36.98 82.60 -5.93
C GLY A 441 36.38 81.19 -5.99
N GLY A 442 36.64 80.32 -6.97
CA GLY A 442 37.59 80.29 -8.08
C GLY A 442 37.88 78.81 -8.40
N SER A 443 38.04 78.47 -9.69
CA SER A 443 38.62 77.22 -10.24
C SER A 443 37.80 75.92 -10.01
N GLY A 444 37.20 75.31 -11.04
CA GLY A 444 37.86 74.44 -12.03
C GLY A 444 37.70 72.97 -11.56
N GLY A 445 37.22 71.97 -12.29
CA GLY A 445 37.16 71.66 -13.71
C GLY A 445 37.50 70.16 -13.82
N GLY A 446 36.83 69.41 -14.69
CA GLY A 446 37.34 68.09 -15.13
C GLY A 446 36.41 66.90 -14.88
N ALA A 447 35.79 66.47 -15.97
CA ALA A 447 35.02 65.25 -16.13
C ALA A 447 35.90 64.02 -16.43
N MET A 448 35.38 62.81 -16.22
CA MET A 448 35.58 61.56 -17.00
C MET A 448 34.76 60.44 -16.31
N SER A 449 33.57 60.04 -16.79
CA SER A 449 33.27 59.07 -17.87
C SER A 449 33.90 57.67 -17.65
N GLN A 450 33.16 56.72 -17.05
CA GLN A 450 32.38 55.61 -17.69
C GLN A 450 33.12 54.25 -17.59
N PRO A 451 32.47 53.06 -17.78
CA PRO A 451 31.06 52.68 -17.64
C PRO A 451 30.80 51.33 -16.87
N LEU A 452 29.51 51.03 -16.66
CA LEU A 452 28.92 49.74 -16.25
C LEU A 452 29.14 48.59 -17.25
N PRO A 453 28.78 47.35 -16.87
CA PRO A 453 27.98 46.49 -17.74
C PRO A 453 26.57 46.24 -17.16
N ALA A 454 25.61 46.19 -18.08
CA ALA A 454 24.20 45.93 -17.86
C ALA A 454 23.89 44.43 -17.75
N LEU A 455 22.89 44.06 -16.95
CA LEU A 455 22.15 42.81 -17.11
C LEU A 455 20.64 43.11 -17.12
N LEU A 456 19.99 42.64 -18.17
CA LEU A 456 18.61 42.89 -18.57
C LEU A 456 17.72 41.76 -18.02
N ALA A 457 16.68 42.08 -17.25
CA ALA A 457 15.63 41.13 -16.88
C ALA A 457 14.26 41.63 -17.35
N ILE A 458 13.62 40.82 -18.19
CA ILE A 458 12.30 41.05 -18.79
C ILE A 458 11.24 40.42 -17.87
N PHE A 459 10.25 41.21 -17.45
CA PHE A 459 9.02 40.69 -16.83
C PHE A 459 7.83 40.90 -17.76
N LEU A 460 7.09 39.84 -18.02
CA LEU A 460 5.82 39.83 -18.75
C LEU A 460 4.73 39.33 -17.80
N VAL A 461 3.83 40.23 -17.41
CA VAL A 461 2.60 39.93 -16.68
C VAL A 461 1.52 39.56 -17.71
N ALA A 462 0.99 38.35 -17.65
CA ALA A 462 -0.18 37.95 -18.43
C ALA A 462 -1.34 37.59 -17.49
N VAL A 463 -2.28 38.53 -17.35
CA VAL A 463 -3.63 38.27 -16.84
C VAL A 463 -4.47 37.77 -18.00
N ASN A 464 -5.08 36.59 -17.89
CA ASN A 464 -6.23 36.28 -18.72
C ASN A 464 -7.28 35.42 -18.00
N ARG A 465 -8.38 36.06 -17.62
CA ARG A 465 -9.66 35.41 -17.32
C ARG A 465 -10.40 35.15 -18.63
N ARG A 466 -10.86 33.92 -18.88
CA ARG A 466 -12.13 33.67 -19.59
C ARG A 466 -12.70 32.27 -19.30
N ARG A 467 -13.98 32.27 -18.93
CA ARG A 467 -14.87 31.12 -18.79
C ARG A 467 -15.14 30.45 -20.14
N ARG A 468 -15.22 29.12 -20.19
CA ARG A 468 -16.39 28.34 -20.68
C ARG A 468 -16.18 26.84 -20.49
N ASN A 469 -17.30 26.17 -20.18
CA ASN A 469 -17.47 24.76 -19.84
C ASN A 469 -17.94 23.96 -21.12
N PRO A 470 -18.34 22.67 -21.08
CA PRO A 470 -17.60 21.50 -21.55
C PRO A 470 -18.24 20.72 -22.73
N HIS A 471 -17.48 19.90 -23.48
CA HIS A 471 -17.98 18.65 -24.12
C HIS A 471 -16.89 17.78 -24.80
N ASN A 472 -16.76 16.53 -24.32
CA ASN A 472 -16.90 15.25 -25.03
C ASN A 472 -16.05 14.88 -26.29
N SER A 473 -15.22 13.83 -26.19
CA SER A 473 -15.09 12.67 -27.11
C SER A 473 -14.06 11.67 -26.54
N ARG A 474 -14.44 10.43 -26.21
CA ARG A 474 -14.20 9.21 -27.02
C ARG A 474 -12.78 9.12 -27.61
N ASP A 475 -11.96 8.27 -26.99
CA ASP A 475 -11.28 7.11 -27.60
C ASP A 475 -11.19 6.00 -26.53
#